data_AF-A0A382TQI4-F1
#
_entry.id   AF-A0A382TQI4-F1
#
_cell.length_a   1.000
_cell.length_b   1.000
_cell.length_c   1.000
_cell.angle_alpha   90.00
_cell.angle_beta   90.00
_cell.angle_gamma   90.00
#
_symmetry.space_group_name_H-M   'P 1'
#
loop_
_entity.id
_entity.type
_entity.pdbx_description
1 polymer ?
#
loop_
_entity_poly.entity_id
_entity_poly.type
_entity_poly.pdbx_seq_one_letter_code
_entity_poly.pdbx_strand_id
1 'polypeptide(L)'
;MKQLRLNRFMDVMGAIAVCLASALPLAKAAEGGPESLITAPIQALEENNPKLIWEMLPASYQKDLNELVQTFAKEMDAELWNAGFELAGSIGELLRTKKDLVAGAISQIGFDDLDLISGEVTIGADGPTPELISGLVTAGTLLEKLAKSDLGTMAKLKTIDLGQVADTLGRDMITLMEDSAKAAGETDPFGLELLRGIKVEVVSEDGN
;
A
#
# COMPACT_ATOMS: atom_id res chain seq x y z
N MET A 1 4.82 23.14 -20.26
CA MET A 1 4.64 23.42 -18.82
C MET A 1 3.92 22.31 -18.04
N LYS A 2 2.90 21.61 -18.58
CA LYS A 2 2.22 20.50 -17.87
C LYS A 2 3.10 19.25 -17.62
N GLN A 3 3.93 18.85 -18.60
CA GLN A 3 4.85 17.71 -18.50
C GLN A 3 5.91 17.85 -17.38
N LEU A 4 6.40 19.07 -17.14
CA LEU A 4 7.42 19.34 -16.12
C LEU A 4 6.88 19.24 -14.69
N ARG A 5 5.56 19.43 -14.49
CA ARG A 5 4.92 19.29 -13.17
C ARG A 5 4.64 17.83 -12.81
N LEU A 6 4.35 16.99 -13.81
CA LEU A 6 4.08 15.56 -13.62
C LEU A 6 5.35 14.76 -13.28
N ASN A 7 6.48 15.03 -13.97
CA ASN A 7 7.76 14.39 -13.62
C ASN A 7 8.20 14.71 -12.18
N ARG A 8 8.04 15.97 -11.74
CA ARG A 8 8.39 16.37 -10.37
C ARG A 8 7.48 15.71 -9.33
N PHE A 9 6.22 15.44 -9.66
CA PHE A 9 5.31 14.71 -8.78
C PHE A 9 5.73 13.25 -8.60
N MET A 10 6.14 12.57 -9.68
CA MET A 10 6.61 11.18 -9.63
C MET A 10 7.95 11.04 -8.91
N ASP A 11 8.89 11.96 -9.11
CA ASP A 11 10.18 11.98 -8.39
C ASP A 11 9.98 12.17 -6.88
N VAL A 12 9.03 13.01 -6.50
CA VAL A 12 8.67 13.27 -5.09
C VAL A 12 8.00 12.05 -4.45
N MET A 13 7.07 11.39 -5.15
CA MET A 13 6.46 10.14 -4.68
C MET A 13 7.49 9.02 -4.52
N GLY A 14 8.43 8.91 -5.46
CA GLY A 14 9.57 8.00 -5.36
C GLY A 14 10.47 8.31 -4.17
N ALA A 15 10.77 9.58 -3.91
CA ALA A 15 11.56 10.00 -2.76
C ALA A 15 10.87 9.70 -1.41
N ILE A 16 9.53 9.85 -1.31
CA ILE A 16 8.76 9.50 -0.12
C ILE A 16 8.81 7.99 0.14
N ALA A 17 8.63 7.17 -0.92
CA ALA A 17 8.73 5.72 -0.81
C ALA A 17 10.14 5.26 -0.39
N VAL A 18 11.19 5.89 -0.93
CA VAL A 18 12.59 5.58 -0.57
C VAL A 18 12.91 6.05 0.86
N CYS A 19 12.45 7.22 1.29
CA CYS A 19 12.65 7.69 2.67
C CYS A 19 11.95 6.80 3.71
N LEU A 20 10.74 6.30 3.42
CA LEU A 20 10.02 5.35 4.28
C LEU A 20 10.74 3.99 4.39
N ALA A 21 11.37 3.52 3.31
CA ALA A 21 12.12 2.27 3.30
C ALA A 21 13.49 2.36 4.00
N SER A 22 14.16 3.52 3.94
CA SER A 22 15.54 3.68 4.43
C SER A 22 15.68 4.01 5.94
N ALA A 23 14.57 4.30 6.64
CA ALA A 23 14.58 4.76 8.02
C ALA A 23 14.23 3.68 9.06
N LEU A 24 14.36 2.39 8.73
CA LEU A 24 14.10 1.29 9.67
C LEU A 24 15.39 0.67 10.25
N PRO A 25 16.12 1.35 11.16
CA PRO A 25 16.66 0.67 12.33
C PRO A 25 15.47 0.31 13.23
N LEU A 26 15.13 -0.98 13.27
CA LEU A 26 14.12 -1.58 14.15
C LEU A 26 14.54 -1.54 15.65
N ALA A 27 14.92 -0.38 16.15
CA ALA A 27 15.54 -0.22 17.47
C ALA A 27 14.59 -0.51 18.65
N LYS A 28 13.26 -0.53 18.45
CA LYS A 28 12.29 -0.91 19.50
C LYS A 28 11.97 -2.41 19.60
N ALA A 29 12.54 -3.25 18.73
CA ALA A 29 12.61 -4.70 18.99
C ALA A 29 13.15 -5.00 20.41
N ALA A 30 13.93 -4.05 20.96
CA ALA A 30 14.51 -4.12 22.29
C ALA A 30 13.51 -4.14 23.46
N GLU A 31 12.27 -3.62 23.33
CA GLU A 31 11.31 -3.63 24.46
C GLU A 31 10.54 -4.95 24.58
N GLY A 32 10.26 -5.64 23.46
CA GLY A 32 9.54 -6.92 23.41
C GLY A 32 10.42 -8.15 23.18
N GLY A 33 11.74 -7.95 23.06
CA GLY A 33 12.69 -8.96 22.65
C GLY A 33 12.77 -9.12 21.12
N PRO A 34 13.88 -9.69 20.60
CA PRO A 34 14.10 -9.94 19.17
C PRO A 34 12.96 -10.68 18.48
N GLU A 35 12.24 -11.54 19.20
CA GLU A 35 11.11 -12.33 18.72
C GLU A 35 9.90 -11.45 18.35
N SER A 36 9.75 -10.28 18.95
CA SER A 36 8.67 -9.33 18.65
C SER A 36 8.69 -8.86 17.19
N LEU A 37 9.86 -8.89 16.54
CA LEU A 37 10.03 -8.55 15.12
C LEU A 37 9.34 -9.52 14.17
N ILE A 38 9.08 -10.75 14.62
CA ILE A 38 8.41 -11.78 13.84
C ILE A 38 6.97 -11.92 14.29
N THR A 39 6.72 -11.95 15.60
CA THR A 39 5.38 -12.23 16.13
C THR A 39 4.39 -11.10 15.92
N ALA A 40 4.81 -9.85 16.00
CA ALA A 40 3.89 -8.73 15.86
C ALA A 40 3.43 -8.45 14.42
N PRO A 41 4.26 -8.56 13.36
CA PRO A 41 3.75 -8.57 12.00
C PRO A 41 2.79 -9.73 11.73
N ILE A 42 3.06 -10.93 12.25
CA ILE A 42 2.14 -12.07 12.17
C ILE A 42 0.80 -11.72 12.83
N GLN A 43 0.83 -11.23 14.07
CA GLN A 43 -0.37 -10.85 14.80
C GLN A 43 -1.14 -9.71 14.11
N ALA A 44 -0.44 -8.73 13.54
CA ALA A 44 -1.03 -7.64 12.78
C ALA A 44 -1.78 -8.13 11.54
N LEU A 45 -1.26 -9.15 10.85
CA LEU A 45 -1.94 -9.77 9.72
C LEU A 45 -3.14 -10.62 10.20
N GLU A 46 -2.96 -11.43 11.23
CA GLU A 46 -4.01 -12.30 11.77
C GLU A 46 -5.22 -11.55 12.34
N GLU A 47 -4.96 -10.44 13.02
CA GLU A 47 -5.99 -9.59 13.60
C GLU A 47 -6.52 -8.53 12.61
N ASN A 48 -6.01 -8.53 11.37
CA ASN A 48 -6.22 -7.46 10.40
C ASN A 48 -6.03 -6.08 11.05
N ASN A 49 -4.95 -5.93 11.81
CA ASN A 49 -4.62 -4.77 12.63
C ASN A 49 -3.18 -4.29 12.35
N PRO A 50 -2.94 -3.67 11.18
CA PRO A 50 -1.63 -3.17 10.79
C PRO A 50 -1.13 -2.02 11.69
N LYS A 51 -2.02 -1.42 12.48
CA LYS A 51 -1.63 -0.42 13.49
C LYS A 51 -0.70 -1.02 14.54
N LEU A 52 -0.77 -2.32 14.81
CA LEU A 52 0.18 -3.00 15.71
C LEU A 52 1.63 -2.85 15.22
N ILE A 53 1.86 -2.89 13.90
CA ILE A 53 3.19 -2.68 13.31
C ILE A 53 3.66 -1.24 13.54
N TRP A 54 2.75 -0.28 13.41
CA TRP A 54 3.04 1.12 13.71
C TRP A 54 3.36 1.35 15.18
N GLU A 55 2.58 0.76 16.09
CA GLU A 55 2.71 0.89 17.54
C GLU A 55 4.00 0.27 18.09
N MET A 56 4.60 -0.69 17.38
CA MET A 56 5.93 -1.21 17.69
C MET A 56 7.05 -0.21 17.48
N LEU A 57 6.89 0.78 16.58
CA LEU A 57 7.95 1.75 16.32
C LEU A 57 8.22 2.60 17.56
N PRO A 58 9.47 3.03 17.83
CA PRO A 58 9.72 3.94 18.93
C PRO A 58 8.91 5.24 18.76
N ALA A 59 8.46 5.83 19.88
CA ALA A 59 7.65 7.05 19.83
C ALA A 59 8.36 8.20 19.10
N SER A 60 9.69 8.27 19.17
CA SER A 60 10.47 9.22 18.38
C SER A 60 10.34 8.98 16.87
N TYR A 61 10.36 7.72 16.42
CA TYR A 61 10.21 7.38 15.01
C TYR A 61 8.79 7.61 14.50
N GLN A 62 7.78 7.25 15.29
CA GLN A 62 6.38 7.55 14.94
C GLN A 62 6.19 9.06 14.74
N LYS A 63 6.77 9.86 15.65
CA LYS A 63 6.77 11.32 15.55
C LYS A 63 7.52 11.80 14.31
N ASP A 64 8.75 11.33 14.09
CA ASP A 64 9.60 11.76 12.97
C ASP A 64 8.95 11.44 11.61
N LEU A 65 8.36 10.25 11.46
CA LEU A 65 7.65 9.85 10.24
C LEU A 65 6.39 10.70 10.00
N ASN A 66 5.61 10.99 11.05
CA ASN A 66 4.48 11.91 10.95
C ASN A 66 4.95 13.32 10.57
N GLU A 67 5.97 13.86 11.24
CA GLU A 67 6.52 15.20 10.97
C GLU A 67 7.12 15.30 9.57
N LEU A 68 7.74 14.22 9.06
CA LEU A 68 8.27 14.16 7.69
C LEU A 68 7.15 14.35 6.67
N VAL A 69 6.07 13.58 6.78
CA VAL A 69 4.94 13.67 5.85
C VAL A 69 4.21 15.01 6.00
N GLN A 70 4.04 15.51 7.22
CA GLN A 70 3.45 16.83 7.46
C GLN A 70 4.33 17.97 6.93
N THR A 71 5.66 17.82 6.95
CA THR A 71 6.59 18.80 6.39
C THR A 71 6.54 18.79 4.87
N PHE A 72 6.58 17.61 4.27
CA PHE A 72 6.29 17.43 2.86
C PHE A 72 4.97 18.13 2.46
N ALA A 73 3.95 17.96 3.29
CA ALA A 73 2.64 18.53 3.07
C ALA A 73 2.58 20.08 3.13
N LYS A 74 3.54 20.72 3.77
CA LYS A 74 3.64 22.19 3.81
C LYS A 74 4.23 22.75 2.53
N GLU A 75 5.15 22.01 1.90
CA GLU A 75 5.85 22.43 0.69
C GLU A 75 5.12 22.03 -0.60
N MET A 76 4.24 21.03 -0.53
CA MET A 76 3.48 20.55 -1.69
C MET A 76 2.39 21.54 -2.12
N ASP A 77 2.22 21.68 -3.43
CA ASP A 77 1.13 22.45 -4.03
C ASP A 77 -0.21 21.72 -3.83
N ALA A 78 -1.12 22.36 -3.08
CA ALA A 78 -2.38 21.75 -2.66
C ALA A 78 -3.29 21.40 -3.83
N GLU A 79 -3.33 22.26 -4.86
CA GLU A 79 -4.17 22.04 -6.05
C GLU A 79 -3.65 20.85 -6.85
N LEU A 80 -2.33 20.77 -7.04
CA LEU A 80 -1.70 19.65 -7.76
C LEU A 80 -1.90 18.32 -7.03
N TRP A 81 -1.73 18.31 -5.70
CA TRP A 81 -1.91 17.08 -4.92
C TRP A 81 -3.37 16.60 -4.97
N ASN A 82 -4.31 17.49 -4.65
CA ASN A 82 -5.73 17.14 -4.64
C ASN A 82 -6.19 16.69 -6.04
N ALA A 83 -5.79 17.40 -7.10
CA ALA A 83 -6.12 17.00 -8.48
C ALA A 83 -5.53 15.61 -8.84
N GLY A 84 -4.33 15.28 -8.34
CA GLY A 84 -3.73 13.97 -8.52
C GLY A 84 -4.56 12.84 -7.90
N PHE A 85 -5.02 13.01 -6.66
CA PHE A 85 -5.83 12.01 -5.97
C PHE A 85 -7.29 11.99 -6.45
N GLU A 86 -7.85 13.12 -6.88
CA GLU A 86 -9.13 13.15 -7.59
C GLU A 86 -9.07 12.36 -8.91
N LEU A 87 -7.98 12.51 -9.67
CA LEU A 87 -7.74 11.71 -10.87
C LEU A 87 -7.60 10.22 -10.54
N ALA A 88 -6.82 9.87 -9.52
CA ALA A 88 -6.68 8.49 -9.07
C ALA A 88 -8.03 7.89 -8.68
N GLY A 89 -8.85 8.61 -7.91
CA GLY A 89 -10.20 8.20 -7.54
C GLY A 89 -11.12 8.04 -8.76
N SER A 90 -11.03 8.95 -9.73
CA SER A 90 -11.81 8.88 -10.97
C SER A 90 -11.41 7.69 -11.84
N ILE A 91 -10.12 7.37 -11.93
CA ILE A 91 -9.63 6.15 -12.58
C ILE A 91 -10.14 4.94 -11.83
N GLY A 92 -10.08 4.94 -10.49
CA GLY A 92 -10.58 3.85 -9.66
C GLY A 92 -12.06 3.55 -9.91
N GLU A 93 -12.88 4.61 -9.94
CA GLU A 93 -14.30 4.53 -10.28
C GLU A 93 -14.51 4.02 -11.71
N LEU A 94 -13.75 4.52 -12.69
CA LEU A 94 -13.82 4.07 -14.08
C LEU A 94 -13.54 2.57 -14.19
N LEU A 95 -12.46 2.08 -13.57
CA LEU A 95 -12.09 0.67 -13.60
C LEU A 95 -13.19 -0.21 -13.00
N ARG A 96 -13.81 0.21 -11.89
CA ARG A 96 -14.86 -0.57 -11.23
C ARG A 96 -16.21 -0.54 -11.98
N THR A 97 -16.59 0.63 -12.49
CA THR A 97 -17.91 0.86 -13.10
C THR A 97 -17.94 0.52 -14.59
N LYS A 98 -16.81 0.64 -15.28
CA LYS A 98 -16.65 0.36 -16.73
C LYS A 98 -15.74 -0.83 -17.00
N LYS A 99 -15.53 -1.71 -16.01
CA LYS A 99 -14.65 -2.90 -16.10
C LYS A 99 -14.81 -3.67 -17.41
N ASP A 100 -16.03 -3.93 -17.87
CA ASP A 100 -16.28 -4.72 -19.08
C ASP A 100 -15.80 -4.00 -20.36
N LEU A 101 -15.96 -2.67 -20.42
CA LEU A 101 -15.48 -1.85 -21.54
C LEU A 101 -13.95 -1.72 -21.51
N VAL A 102 -13.37 -1.52 -20.32
CA VAL A 102 -11.92 -1.42 -20.14
C VAL A 102 -11.25 -2.75 -20.46
N ALA A 103 -11.79 -3.86 -19.95
CA ALA A 103 -11.31 -5.20 -20.24
C ALA A 103 -11.39 -5.50 -21.75
N GLY A 104 -12.51 -5.18 -22.39
CA GLY A 104 -12.66 -5.32 -23.84
C GLY A 104 -11.65 -4.49 -24.65
N ALA A 105 -11.35 -3.25 -24.22
CA ALA A 105 -10.34 -2.42 -24.84
C ALA A 105 -8.92 -2.99 -24.66
N ILE A 106 -8.59 -3.46 -23.45
CA ILE A 106 -7.30 -4.10 -23.14
C ILE A 106 -7.10 -5.35 -24.01
N SER A 107 -8.10 -6.22 -24.11
CA SER A 107 -8.04 -7.42 -24.96
C SER A 107 -7.85 -7.11 -26.44
N GLN A 108 -8.33 -5.96 -26.93
CA GLN A 108 -8.15 -5.55 -28.32
C GLN A 108 -6.77 -4.95 -28.62
N ILE A 109 -6.10 -4.39 -27.61
CA ILE A 109 -4.77 -3.79 -27.78
C ILE A 109 -3.68 -4.87 -27.88
N GLY A 110 -3.97 -6.12 -27.46
CA GLY A 110 -3.06 -7.25 -27.64
C GLY A 110 -1.88 -7.24 -26.67
N PHE A 111 -2.09 -6.77 -25.44
CA PHE A 111 -1.16 -7.07 -24.35
C PHE A 111 -1.28 -8.57 -24.05
N ASP A 112 -0.20 -9.33 -24.19
CA ASP A 112 -0.21 -10.76 -23.86
C ASP A 112 -0.31 -10.95 -22.34
N ASP A 113 0.34 -10.07 -21.56
CA ASP A 113 0.32 -10.07 -20.10
C ASP A 113 0.23 -8.65 -19.53
N LEU A 114 -0.61 -8.49 -18.50
CA LEU A 114 -0.79 -7.23 -17.78
C LEU A 114 -0.70 -7.47 -16.27
N ASP A 115 0.39 -7.01 -15.66
CA ASP A 115 0.54 -7.06 -14.21
C ASP A 115 -0.13 -5.83 -13.60
N LEU A 116 -1.38 -6.00 -13.15
CA LEU A 116 -2.15 -4.88 -12.63
C LEU A 116 -1.94 -4.67 -11.13
N ILE A 117 -1.83 -5.73 -10.31
CA ILE A 117 -1.62 -5.60 -8.85
C ILE A 117 -0.97 -6.84 -8.20
N SER A 118 -1.15 -8.07 -8.72
CA SER A 118 -0.70 -9.27 -7.99
C SER A 118 -0.49 -10.51 -8.85
N GLY A 119 0.07 -10.36 -10.05
CA GLY A 119 0.43 -11.50 -10.89
C GLY A 119 -0.02 -11.34 -12.35
N GLU A 120 0.55 -12.22 -13.16
CA GLU A 120 0.37 -12.27 -14.61
C GLU A 120 -1.10 -12.54 -14.96
N VAL A 121 -1.81 -11.51 -15.41
CA VAL A 121 -3.19 -11.66 -15.91
C VAL A 121 -3.10 -12.09 -17.37
N THR A 122 -3.37 -13.37 -17.62
CA THR A 122 -3.47 -13.89 -18.98
C THR A 122 -4.69 -13.29 -19.68
N ILE A 123 -4.44 -12.62 -20.80
CA ILE A 123 -5.49 -12.08 -21.65
C ILE A 123 -5.85 -13.19 -22.65
N GLY A 124 -6.97 -13.88 -22.39
CA GLY A 124 -7.44 -14.96 -23.25
C GLY A 124 -7.64 -14.48 -24.70
N ALA A 125 -7.26 -15.33 -25.67
CA ALA A 125 -7.38 -15.05 -27.10
C ALA A 125 -8.84 -14.81 -27.58
N ASP A 126 -9.84 -15.17 -26.76
CA ASP A 126 -11.27 -15.14 -27.08
C ASP A 126 -12.05 -14.00 -26.37
N GLY A 127 -11.37 -13.06 -25.71
CA GLY A 127 -11.98 -11.88 -25.07
C GLY A 127 -11.62 -11.71 -23.59
N PRO A 128 -12.24 -10.73 -22.89
CA PRO A 128 -11.88 -10.41 -21.52
C PRO A 128 -12.19 -11.55 -20.56
N THR A 129 -11.19 -11.97 -19.78
CA THR A 129 -11.28 -13.08 -18.82
C THR A 129 -11.91 -12.62 -17.49
N PRO A 130 -12.56 -13.51 -16.73
CA PRO A 130 -13.03 -13.20 -15.38
C PRO A 130 -11.91 -12.68 -14.46
N GLU A 131 -10.69 -13.21 -14.63
CA GLU A 131 -9.48 -12.81 -13.90
C GLU A 131 -9.09 -11.36 -14.20
N LEU A 132 -9.11 -10.96 -15.48
CA LEU A 132 -8.89 -9.57 -15.88
C LEU A 132 -9.94 -8.63 -15.30
N ILE A 133 -11.22 -9.02 -15.38
CA ILE A 133 -12.32 -8.22 -14.84
C ILE A 133 -12.19 -8.06 -13.31
N SER A 134 -11.84 -9.14 -12.62
CA SER A 134 -11.59 -9.12 -11.17
C SER A 134 -10.40 -8.22 -10.83
N GLY A 135 -9.27 -8.35 -11.55
CA GLY A 135 -8.09 -7.51 -11.36
C GLY A 135 -8.37 -6.02 -11.56
N LEU A 136 -9.18 -5.65 -12.56
CA LEU A 136 -9.63 -4.27 -12.76
C LEU A 136 -10.50 -3.77 -11.61
N VAL A 137 -11.37 -4.61 -11.03
CA VAL A 137 -12.18 -4.25 -9.87
C VAL A 137 -11.32 -4.06 -8.63
N THR A 138 -10.35 -4.96 -8.39
CA THR A 138 -9.39 -4.85 -7.29
C THR A 138 -8.57 -3.57 -7.42
N ALA A 139 -8.04 -3.28 -8.62
CA ALA A 139 -7.30 -2.05 -8.89
C ALA A 139 -8.16 -0.79 -8.77
N GLY A 140 -9.39 -0.86 -9.25
CA GLY A 140 -10.35 0.23 -9.10
C GLY A 140 -10.61 0.55 -7.63
N THR A 141 -10.83 -0.50 -6.83
CA THR A 141 -11.10 -0.41 -5.40
C THR A 141 -9.90 0.14 -4.63
N LEU A 142 -8.69 -0.30 -4.98
CA LEU A 142 -7.45 0.21 -4.39
C LEU A 142 -7.30 1.72 -4.62
N LEU A 143 -7.39 2.16 -5.87
CA LEU A 143 -7.24 3.57 -6.23
C LEU A 143 -8.30 4.44 -5.56
N GLU A 144 -9.54 3.94 -5.47
CA GLU A 144 -10.64 4.63 -4.79
C GLU A 144 -10.38 4.77 -3.28
N LYS A 145 -9.93 3.70 -2.61
CA LYS A 145 -9.57 3.72 -1.17
C LYS A 145 -8.39 4.65 -0.91
N LEU A 146 -7.36 4.60 -1.75
CA LEU A 146 -6.21 5.49 -1.67
C LEU A 146 -6.63 6.97 -1.83
N ALA A 147 -7.46 7.28 -2.82
CA ALA A 147 -8.00 8.62 -3.06
C ALA A 147 -8.83 9.17 -1.89
N LYS A 148 -9.57 8.31 -1.20
CA LYS A 148 -10.43 8.69 -0.06
C LYS A 148 -9.71 8.67 1.29
N SER A 149 -8.52 8.08 1.34
CA SER A 149 -7.71 7.96 2.56
C SER A 149 -7.23 9.32 3.08
N ASP A 150 -6.58 9.31 4.24
CA ASP A 150 -5.99 10.51 4.81
C ASP A 150 -4.75 11.02 4.03
N LEU A 151 -4.22 10.21 3.11
CA LEU A 151 -3.21 10.62 2.14
C LEU A 151 -3.83 11.40 0.97
N GLY A 152 -5.12 11.21 0.70
CA GLY A 152 -5.75 11.66 -0.54
C GLY A 152 -6.03 13.15 -0.63
N THR A 153 -5.85 13.90 0.46
CA THR A 153 -6.08 15.35 0.45
C THR A 153 -4.98 16.09 1.19
N MET A 154 -4.63 17.26 0.67
CA MET A 154 -3.59 18.10 1.26
C MET A 154 -3.94 18.53 2.69
N ALA A 155 -5.23 18.77 2.96
CA ALA A 155 -5.71 19.19 4.26
C ALA A 155 -5.41 18.14 5.35
N LYS A 156 -5.64 16.86 5.04
CA LYS A 156 -5.39 15.75 5.96
C LYS A 156 -3.91 15.44 6.11
N LEU A 157 -3.14 15.53 5.02
CA LEU A 157 -1.68 15.34 5.03
C LEU A 157 -0.93 16.26 5.99
N LYS A 158 -1.37 17.51 6.13
CA LYS A 158 -0.74 18.50 7.02
C LYS A 158 -0.88 18.15 8.50
N THR A 159 -1.85 17.31 8.86
CA THR A 159 -2.11 16.85 10.22
C THR A 159 -2.14 15.33 10.29
N ILE A 160 -1.44 14.67 9.37
CA ILE A 160 -1.57 13.22 9.21
C ILE A 160 -1.04 12.50 10.43
N ASP A 161 -1.74 11.43 10.78
CA ASP A 161 -1.29 10.41 11.70
C ASP A 161 -1.18 9.09 10.92
N LEU A 162 0.05 8.66 10.63
CA LEU A 162 0.33 7.44 9.90
C LEU A 162 -0.13 6.18 10.66
N GLY A 163 -0.29 6.25 11.98
CA GLY A 163 -0.93 5.21 12.76
C GLY A 163 -2.42 5.08 12.44
N GLN A 164 -3.12 6.21 12.25
CA GLN A 164 -4.50 6.22 11.81
C GLN A 164 -4.64 5.80 10.34
N VAL A 165 -3.66 6.14 9.48
CA VAL A 165 -3.60 5.64 8.10
C VAL A 165 -3.43 4.13 8.06
N ALA A 166 -2.54 3.57 8.90
CA ALA A 166 -2.41 2.12 9.04
C ALA A 166 -3.74 1.50 9.48
N ASP A 167 -4.37 2.04 10.53
CA ASP A 167 -5.64 1.53 11.06
C ASP A 167 -6.82 1.61 10.07
N THR A 168 -6.76 2.53 9.10
CA THR A 168 -7.82 2.70 8.09
C THR A 168 -7.43 2.08 6.76
N LEU A 169 -6.62 2.78 5.98
CA LEU A 169 -6.15 2.33 4.66
C LEU A 169 -5.40 1.00 4.76
N GLY A 170 -4.56 0.81 5.78
CA GLY A 170 -3.82 -0.45 5.94
C GLY A 170 -4.73 -1.67 6.14
N ARG A 171 -5.78 -1.55 6.95
CA ARG A 171 -6.77 -2.65 7.14
C ARG A 171 -7.49 -2.95 5.84
N ASP A 172 -7.89 -1.88 5.16
CA ASP A 172 -8.51 -1.92 3.85
C ASP A 172 -7.63 -2.66 2.81
N MET A 173 -6.31 -2.47 2.87
CA MET A 173 -5.35 -3.18 2.03
C MET A 173 -5.25 -4.67 2.36
N ILE A 174 -5.12 -5.02 3.64
CA ILE A 174 -5.04 -6.43 4.08
C ILE A 174 -6.31 -7.17 3.66
N THR A 175 -7.49 -6.58 3.89
CA THR A 175 -8.77 -7.16 3.45
C THR A 175 -8.83 -7.32 1.94
N LEU A 176 -8.40 -6.31 1.17
CA LEU A 176 -8.39 -6.40 -0.30
C LEU A 176 -7.47 -7.52 -0.80
N MET A 177 -6.29 -7.68 -0.20
CA MET A 177 -5.35 -8.75 -0.52
C MET A 177 -5.92 -10.13 -0.17
N GLU A 178 -6.48 -10.28 1.03
CA GLU A 178 -7.13 -11.53 1.44
C GLU A 178 -8.27 -11.93 0.52
N ASP A 179 -9.17 -11.00 0.21
CA ASP A 179 -10.32 -11.27 -0.64
C ASP A 179 -9.88 -11.65 -2.06
N SER A 180 -8.85 -10.96 -2.59
CA SER A 180 -8.28 -11.28 -3.90
C SER A 180 -7.62 -12.66 -3.92
N ALA A 181 -6.87 -13.00 -2.89
CA ALA A 181 -6.20 -14.29 -2.78
C ALA A 181 -7.19 -15.45 -2.57
N LYS A 182 -8.22 -15.27 -1.73
CA LYS A 182 -9.32 -16.22 -1.57
C LYS A 182 -10.05 -16.46 -2.90
N ALA A 183 -10.27 -15.40 -3.68
CA ALA A 183 -10.88 -15.51 -5.01
C ALA A 183 -9.99 -16.29 -6.00
N ALA A 184 -8.67 -16.23 -5.84
CA ALA A 184 -7.70 -17.03 -6.60
C ALA A 184 -7.52 -18.47 -6.07
N GLY A 185 -8.18 -18.84 -4.97
CA GLY A 185 -8.08 -20.17 -4.36
C GLY A 185 -6.91 -20.36 -3.40
N GLU A 186 -6.22 -19.29 -3.01
CA GLU A 186 -5.13 -19.32 -2.02
C GLU A 186 -5.68 -19.44 -0.59
N THR A 187 -5.07 -20.31 0.21
CA THR A 187 -5.50 -20.60 1.59
C THR A 187 -4.61 -19.94 2.65
N ASP A 188 -3.36 -19.60 2.32
CA ASP A 188 -2.44 -18.86 3.19
C ASP A 188 -1.85 -17.65 2.44
N PRO A 189 -2.64 -16.58 2.24
CA PRO A 189 -2.27 -15.47 1.38
C PRO A 189 -1.04 -14.68 1.85
N PHE A 190 -0.66 -14.82 3.12
CA PHE A 190 0.48 -14.13 3.71
C PHE A 190 1.61 -15.07 4.11
N GLY A 191 1.49 -16.39 3.86
CA GLY A 191 2.51 -17.36 4.23
C GLY A 191 2.75 -17.41 5.75
N LEU A 192 1.69 -17.26 6.57
CA LEU A 192 1.81 -17.15 8.02
C LEU A 192 2.50 -18.37 8.65
N GLU A 193 2.30 -19.56 8.09
CA GLU A 193 2.99 -20.78 8.55
C GLU A 193 4.51 -20.70 8.33
N LEU A 194 4.94 -20.17 7.18
CA LEU A 194 6.36 -19.95 6.89
C LEU A 194 6.97 -18.91 7.83
N LEU A 195 6.25 -17.81 8.08
CA LEU A 195 6.70 -16.74 8.98
C LEU A 195 6.86 -17.24 10.43
N ARG A 196 5.94 -18.07 10.92
CA ARG A 196 6.03 -18.72 12.24
C ARG A 196 7.24 -19.66 12.35
N GLY A 197 7.74 -20.18 11.23
CA GLY A 197 8.93 -21.04 11.18
C GLY A 197 10.26 -20.29 11.30
N ILE A 198 10.28 -18.95 11.20
CA ILE A 198 11.51 -18.15 11.29
C ILE A 198 12.03 -18.15 12.73
N LYS A 199 13.27 -18.63 12.91
CA LYS A 199 13.99 -18.53 14.18
C LYS A 199 14.81 -17.24 14.21
N VAL A 200 14.66 -16.47 15.27
CA VAL A 200 15.49 -15.29 15.54
C VAL A 200 16.66 -15.70 16.41
N GLU A 201 17.87 -15.34 16.00
CA GLU A 201 19.09 -15.53 16.79
C GLU A 201 19.72 -14.16 17.03
N VAL A 202 20.07 -13.87 18.28
CA VAL A 202 20.77 -12.62 18.64
C VAL A 202 22.23 -12.77 18.26
N VAL A 203 22.65 -12.03 17.24
CA VAL A 203 24.02 -12.11 16.70
C VAL A 203 25.00 -11.22 17.48
N SER A 204 24.52 -10.10 18.05
CA SER A 204 25.26 -9.33 19.06
C SER A 204 24.30 -8.48 19.89
N GLU A 205 24.63 -8.30 21.17
CA GLU A 205 23.99 -7.37 22.09
C GLU A 205 25.05 -6.37 22.52
N ASP A 206 25.02 -5.16 21.96
CA ASP A 206 25.94 -4.10 22.39
C ASP A 206 25.42 -3.53 23.70
N GLY A 207 26.10 -3.89 24.80
CA GLY A 207 25.85 -3.38 26.13
C GLY A 207 27.14 -2.99 26.86
N ASN A 208 27.44 -1.68 26.89
CA ASN A 208 27.50 -0.92 28.13
C ASN A 208 27.35 0.59 27.86
#